data_AF-A0A7V9FB15-F1
#
_entry.id   AF-A0A7V9FB15-F1
#
_cell.length_a   1.000
_cell.length_b   1.000
_cell.length_c   1.000
_cell.angle_alpha   90.00
_cell.angle_beta   90.00
_cell.angle_gamma   90.00
#
_symmetry.space_group_name_H-M   'P 1'
#
loop_
_entity.id
_entity.type
_entity.pdbx_description
1 polymer ?
#
loop_
_entity_poly.entity_id
_entity_poly.type
_entity_poly.pdbx_seq_one_letter_code
_entity_poly.pdbx_strand_id
1 'polypeptide(L)'
;MQRILRILFIIGAAANAWLALAYLIFVVDAGSRPMFDLRVMATCVLLLVAPGLVFIPLARALKVSIYEIEGIGGWAVFGFVLTFVTPSDVLSRSEFLIFLLPLTVVIATIATPIAYAFGLRVYRDDPRRHDFLRARRQGYLVALVLVALFLLNSIQVLSAVNGVLLVVIAILCEVFMLSRGRPLPAPPVSAGR
;
A
#
# COMPACT_ATOMS: atom_id res chain seq x y z
N MET A 1 8.72 -31.37 -2.45
CA MET A 1 7.83 -31.45 -1.27
C MET A 1 8.15 -30.40 -0.20
N GLN A 2 9.38 -30.30 0.29
CA GLN A 2 9.76 -29.36 1.38
C GLN A 2 9.46 -27.86 1.10
N ARG A 3 9.60 -27.41 -0.16
CA ARG A 3 9.32 -26.00 -0.54
C ARG A 3 7.85 -25.61 -0.41
N ILE A 4 6.94 -26.52 -0.78
CA ILE A 4 5.48 -26.31 -0.70
C ILE A 4 5.06 -26.22 0.76
N LEU A 5 5.59 -27.11 1.60
CA LEU A 5 5.30 -27.14 3.03
C LEU A 5 5.78 -25.86 3.74
N ARG A 6 6.95 -25.34 3.37
CA ARG A 6 7.43 -24.02 3.82
C ARG A 6 6.50 -22.88 3.42
N ILE A 7 6.02 -22.84 2.17
CA ILE A 7 5.12 -21.78 1.70
C ILE A 7 3.79 -21.84 2.47
N LEU A 8 3.21 -23.03 2.62
CA LEU A 8 1.97 -23.20 3.39
C LEU A 8 2.13 -22.76 4.84
N PHE A 9 3.26 -23.10 5.47
CA PHE A 9 3.56 -22.64 6.83
C PHE A 9 3.64 -21.12 6.93
N ILE A 10 4.32 -20.45 5.98
CA ILE A 10 4.42 -18.98 5.96
C ILE A 10 3.04 -18.34 5.77
N ILE A 11 2.22 -18.86 4.85
CA ILE A 11 0.86 -18.37 4.63
C ILE A 11 0.02 -18.53 5.89
N GLY A 12 0.08 -19.71 6.53
CA GLY A 12 -0.63 -19.96 7.79
C GLY A 12 -0.15 -19.05 8.92
N ALA A 13 1.15 -18.84 9.06
CA ALA A 13 1.70 -17.94 10.07
C ALA A 13 1.29 -16.48 9.82
N ALA A 14 1.33 -16.01 8.57
CA ALA A 14 0.89 -14.67 8.19
C ALA A 14 -0.60 -14.49 8.48
N ALA A 15 -1.45 -15.43 8.07
CA ALA A 15 -2.88 -15.38 8.32
C ALA A 15 -3.20 -15.33 9.83
N ASN A 16 -2.56 -16.20 10.62
CA ASN A 16 -2.74 -16.20 12.07
C ASN A 16 -2.24 -14.89 12.72
N ALA A 17 -1.12 -14.33 12.26
CA ALA A 17 -0.60 -13.06 12.76
C ALA A 17 -1.58 -11.91 12.49
N TRP A 18 -2.15 -11.84 11.29
CA TRP A 18 -3.16 -10.84 10.93
C TRP A 18 -4.46 -11.02 11.71
N LEU A 19 -4.93 -12.27 11.89
CA LEU A 19 -6.13 -12.55 12.68
C LEU A 19 -5.93 -12.21 14.16
N ALA A 20 -4.78 -12.55 14.73
CA ALA A 20 -4.43 -12.21 16.10
C ALA A 20 -4.34 -10.69 16.30
N LEU A 21 -3.73 -9.98 15.34
CA LEU A 21 -3.68 -8.51 15.35
C LEU A 21 -5.09 -7.91 15.29
N ALA A 22 -5.93 -8.36 14.35
CA ALA A 22 -7.30 -7.88 14.21
C ALA A 22 -8.13 -8.15 15.48
N TYR A 23 -7.97 -9.33 16.09
CA TYR A 23 -8.62 -9.66 17.36
C TYR A 23 -8.18 -8.73 18.50
N LEU A 24 -6.88 -8.45 18.61
CA LEU A 24 -6.35 -7.55 19.63
C LEU A 24 -6.84 -6.10 19.46
N ILE A 25 -6.96 -5.63 18.23
CA ILE A 25 -7.43 -4.28 17.91
C ILE A 25 -8.94 -4.17 18.16
N PHE A 26 -9.74 -5.03 17.54
CA PHE A 26 -11.20 -4.84 17.47
C PHE A 26 -11.99 -5.53 18.58
N VAL A 27 -11.48 -6.60 19.18
CA VAL A 27 -12.22 -7.39 20.18
C VAL A 27 -11.69 -7.14 21.59
N VAL A 28 -10.36 -7.12 21.75
CA VAL A 28 -9.74 -6.90 23.06
C VAL A 28 -9.60 -5.40 23.39
N ASP A 29 -9.65 -4.56 22.37
CA ASP A 29 -9.36 -3.13 22.43
C ASP A 29 -8.05 -2.87 23.18
N ALA A 30 -6.94 -3.34 22.60
CA ALA A 30 -5.62 -3.17 23.20
C ALA A 30 -5.26 -1.70 23.45
N GLY A 31 -5.83 -0.76 22.69
CA GLY A 31 -5.59 0.67 22.82
C GLY A 31 -6.03 1.27 24.15
N SER A 32 -7.10 0.72 24.73
CA SER A 32 -7.65 1.17 26.02
C SER A 32 -6.80 0.75 27.24
N ARG A 33 -5.80 -0.11 27.05
CA ARG A 33 -5.05 -0.76 28.13
C ARG A 33 -3.75 -0.01 28.48
N PRO A 34 -3.21 -0.20 29.70
CA PRO A 34 -1.92 0.37 30.09
C PRO A 34 -0.79 -0.09 29.16
N MET A 35 0.19 0.78 28.91
CA MET A 35 1.27 0.55 27.96
C MET A 35 2.11 -0.72 28.25
N PHE A 36 2.21 -1.12 29.52
CA PHE A 36 2.95 -2.31 29.96
C PHE A 36 2.12 -3.60 30.01
N ASP A 37 0.86 -3.59 29.55
CA ASP A 37 0.08 -4.81 29.40
C ASP A 37 0.70 -5.67 28.28
N LEU A 38 0.85 -6.97 28.53
CA LEU A 38 1.35 -7.95 27.57
C LEU A 38 0.60 -7.87 26.23
N ARG A 39 -0.70 -7.54 26.26
CA ARG A 39 -1.54 -7.41 25.05
C ARG A 39 -1.14 -6.21 24.20
N VAL A 40 -0.78 -5.09 24.82
CA VAL A 40 -0.28 -3.89 24.13
C VAL A 40 1.07 -4.20 23.50
N MET A 41 1.99 -4.79 24.27
CA MET A 41 3.29 -5.21 23.76
C MET A 41 3.17 -6.19 22.59
N ALA A 42 2.29 -7.19 22.71
CA ALA A 42 2.00 -8.14 21.63
C ALA A 42 1.44 -7.44 20.38
N THR A 43 0.55 -6.45 20.57
CA THR A 43 0.01 -5.65 19.45
C THR A 43 1.11 -4.86 18.75
N CYS A 44 1.98 -4.16 19.49
CA CYS A 44 3.11 -3.42 18.92
C CYS A 44 4.06 -4.32 18.11
N VAL A 45 4.36 -5.51 18.61
CA VAL A 45 5.18 -6.49 17.88
C VAL A 45 4.45 -6.99 16.63
N LEU A 46 3.17 -7.36 16.75
CA LEU A 46 2.37 -7.85 15.63
C LEU A 46 2.14 -6.80 14.53
N LEU A 47 2.10 -5.51 14.88
CA LEU A 47 2.03 -4.41 13.91
C LEU A 47 3.20 -4.40 12.93
N LEU A 48 4.37 -4.90 13.32
CA LEU A 48 5.53 -5.03 12.43
C LEU A 48 5.64 -6.44 11.83
N VAL A 49 5.39 -7.47 12.64
CA VAL A 49 5.57 -8.87 12.23
C VAL A 49 4.52 -9.28 11.18
N ALA A 50 3.24 -8.95 11.38
CA ALA A 50 2.18 -9.35 10.47
C ALA A 50 2.38 -8.80 9.04
N PRO A 51 2.63 -7.49 8.83
CA PRO A 51 2.95 -7.01 7.50
C PRO A 51 4.34 -7.48 7.03
N GLY A 52 5.33 -7.63 7.91
CA GLY A 52 6.64 -8.17 7.55
C GLY A 52 6.56 -9.56 6.92
N LEU A 53 5.70 -10.44 7.45
CA LEU A 53 5.47 -11.78 6.90
C LEU A 53 4.88 -11.77 5.47
N VAL A 54 4.23 -10.68 5.05
CA VAL A 54 3.65 -10.52 3.72
C VAL A 54 4.59 -9.76 2.79
N PHE A 55 5.09 -8.60 3.23
CA PHE A 55 5.81 -7.67 2.37
C PHE A 55 7.28 -8.04 2.15
N ILE A 56 7.96 -8.68 3.11
CA ILE A 56 9.34 -9.16 2.91
C ILE A 56 9.41 -10.21 1.79
N PRO A 57 8.65 -11.32 1.81
CA PRO A 57 8.71 -12.30 0.73
C PRO A 57 8.20 -11.72 -0.60
N LEU A 58 7.21 -10.83 -0.57
CA LEU A 58 6.68 -10.18 -1.76
C LEU A 58 7.70 -9.21 -2.40
N ALA A 59 8.38 -8.39 -1.61
CA ALA A 59 9.45 -7.50 -2.06
C ALA A 59 10.62 -8.27 -2.67
N ARG A 60 11.00 -9.40 -2.05
CA ARG A 60 12.02 -10.30 -2.60
C ARG A 60 11.60 -10.92 -3.93
N ALA A 61 10.33 -11.33 -4.06
CA ALA A 61 9.79 -11.86 -5.32
C ALA A 61 9.77 -10.79 -6.43
N LEU A 62 9.47 -9.54 -6.08
CA LEU A 62 9.45 -8.41 -7.01
C LEU A 62 10.83 -7.78 -7.26
N LYS A 63 11.87 -8.19 -6.50
CA LYS A 63 13.23 -7.61 -6.50
C LYS A 63 13.25 -6.10 -6.22
N VAL A 64 12.33 -5.61 -5.38
CA VAL A 64 12.27 -4.18 -5.02
C VAL A 64 12.21 -4.00 -3.51
N SER A 65 13.33 -3.59 -2.94
CA SER A 65 13.50 -3.40 -1.49
C SER A 65 12.62 -2.28 -0.91
N ILE A 66 12.41 -1.19 -1.67
CA ILE A 66 11.66 -0.02 -1.14
C ILE A 66 10.20 -0.36 -0.82
N TYR A 67 9.63 -1.33 -1.52
CA TYR A 67 8.25 -1.77 -1.34
C TYR A 67 8.02 -2.50 -0.01
N GLU A 68 9.06 -3.15 0.52
CA GLU A 68 9.03 -3.76 1.85
C GLU A 68 8.80 -2.69 2.93
N ILE A 69 9.57 -1.60 2.85
CA ILE A 69 9.51 -0.50 3.83
C ILE A 69 8.13 0.18 3.80
N GLU A 70 7.60 0.44 2.60
CA GLU A 70 6.27 1.05 2.43
C GLU A 70 5.15 0.16 2.94
N GLY A 71 5.23 -1.14 2.63
CA GLY A 71 4.25 -2.12 3.09
C GLY A 71 4.27 -2.27 4.60
N ILE A 72 5.45 -2.51 5.19
CA ILE A 72 5.58 -2.68 6.65
C ILE A 72 5.24 -1.37 7.37
N GLY A 73 5.85 -0.26 6.98
CA GLY A 73 5.63 1.03 7.62
C GLY A 73 4.19 1.51 7.47
N GLY A 74 3.62 1.43 6.27
CA GLY A 74 2.25 1.88 6.00
C GLY A 74 1.21 1.12 6.81
N TRP A 75 1.30 -0.21 6.82
CA TRP A 75 0.37 -1.05 7.59
C TRP A 75 0.60 -0.99 9.10
N ALA A 76 1.86 -0.88 9.55
CA ALA A 76 2.17 -0.71 10.97
C ALA A 76 1.64 0.62 11.50
N VAL A 77 1.85 1.72 10.77
CA VAL A 77 1.33 3.05 11.15
C VAL A 77 -0.20 3.05 11.07
N PHE A 78 -0.80 2.45 10.04
CA PHE A 78 -2.25 2.34 9.93
C PHE A 78 -2.85 1.58 11.11
N GLY A 79 -2.30 0.41 11.42
CA GLY A 79 -2.75 -0.39 12.57
C GLY A 79 -2.49 0.32 13.89
N PHE A 80 -1.39 1.06 14.03
CA PHE A 80 -1.12 1.89 15.20
C PHE A 80 -2.19 2.96 15.38
N VAL A 81 -2.56 3.67 14.31
CA VAL A 81 -3.64 4.67 14.34
C VAL A 81 -4.96 4.01 14.73
N LEU A 82 -5.30 2.86 14.13
CA LEU A 82 -6.51 2.13 14.48
C LEU A 82 -6.54 1.64 15.94
N THR A 83 -5.37 1.36 16.53
CA THR A 83 -5.28 0.83 17.89
C THR A 83 -5.28 1.93 18.93
N PHE A 84 -4.44 2.96 18.76
CA PHE A 84 -4.10 3.89 19.83
C PHE A 84 -4.66 5.31 19.63
N VAL A 85 -5.15 5.64 18.44
CA VAL A 85 -5.77 6.95 18.20
C VAL A 85 -7.26 6.81 18.45
N THR A 86 -7.69 7.24 19.62
CA THR A 86 -9.12 7.35 19.94
C THR A 86 -9.69 8.57 19.22
N PRO A 87 -10.74 8.42 18.38
CA PRO A 87 -11.36 9.55 17.72
C PRO A 87 -12.04 10.44 18.77
N SER A 88 -11.89 11.75 18.64
CA SER A 88 -12.66 12.70 19.44
C SER A 88 -14.11 12.78 18.95
N ASP A 89 -15.03 13.22 19.82
CA ASP A 89 -16.47 13.32 19.48
C ASP A 89 -16.73 14.19 18.24
N VAL A 90 -15.87 15.19 18.01
CA VAL A 90 -15.87 16.01 16.79
C VAL A 90 -14.52 15.82 16.10
N LEU A 91 -14.52 15.00 15.05
CA LEU A 91 -13.31 14.65 14.31
C LEU A 91 -12.52 15.89 13.90
N SER A 92 -11.35 16.07 14.50
CA SER A 92 -10.45 17.16 14.15
C SER A 92 -9.87 16.94 12.75
N ARG A 93 -9.57 18.04 12.04
CA ARG A 93 -8.84 18.01 10.76
C ARG A 93 -7.54 17.21 10.88
N SER A 94 -6.82 17.32 11.99
CA SER A 94 -5.56 16.62 12.22
C SER A 94 -5.76 15.11 12.37
N GLU A 95 -6.76 14.68 13.14
CA GLU A 95 -7.09 13.26 13.35
C GLU A 95 -7.49 12.59 12.03
N PHE A 96 -8.29 13.29 11.23
CA PHE A 96 -8.67 12.83 9.91
C PHE A 96 -7.44 12.66 8.99
N LEU A 97 -6.51 13.61 8.97
CA LEU A 97 -5.28 13.51 8.17
C LEU A 97 -4.34 12.39 8.66
N ILE A 98 -4.23 12.21 9.98
CA ILE A 98 -3.44 11.12 10.60
C ILE A 98 -3.99 9.76 10.22
N PHE A 99 -5.30 9.62 10.01
CA PHE A 99 -5.91 8.40 9.49
C PHE A 99 -5.75 8.25 7.98
N LEU A 100 -5.96 9.33 7.23
CA LEU A 100 -6.01 9.30 5.77
C LEU A 100 -4.65 9.04 5.13
N LEU A 101 -3.57 9.58 5.70
CA LEU A 101 -2.21 9.39 5.22
C LEU A 101 -1.78 7.91 5.19
N PRO A 102 -1.80 7.16 6.31
CA PRO A 102 -1.44 5.75 6.30
C PRO A 102 -2.44 4.91 5.51
N LEU A 103 -3.73 5.28 5.50
CA LEU A 103 -4.72 4.62 4.62
C LEU A 103 -4.32 4.73 3.14
N THR A 104 -3.85 5.91 2.71
CA THR A 104 -3.36 6.11 1.33
C THR A 104 -2.20 5.18 1.01
N VAL A 105 -1.24 5.04 1.94
CA VAL A 105 -0.09 4.14 1.76
C VAL A 105 -0.56 2.68 1.71
N VAL A 106 -1.46 2.28 2.60
CA VAL A 106 -2.03 0.92 2.62
C VAL A 106 -2.71 0.60 1.28
N ILE A 107 -3.58 1.47 0.79
CA ILE A 107 -4.25 1.27 -0.50
C ILE A 107 -3.22 1.23 -1.64
N ALA A 108 -2.21 2.11 -1.62
CA ALA A 108 -1.17 2.13 -2.64
C ALA A 108 -0.36 0.82 -2.64
N THR A 109 -0.07 0.25 -1.47
CA THR A 109 0.64 -1.04 -1.36
C THR A 109 -0.21 -2.19 -1.90
N ILE A 110 -1.53 -2.17 -1.77
CA ILE A 110 -2.40 -3.19 -2.37
C ILE A 110 -2.52 -2.98 -3.89
N ALA A 111 -2.67 -1.73 -4.33
CA ALA A 111 -2.89 -1.40 -5.74
C ALA A 111 -1.64 -1.59 -6.61
N THR A 112 -0.44 -1.36 -6.07
CA THR A 112 0.84 -1.49 -6.78
C THR A 112 1.07 -2.88 -7.41
N PRO A 113 0.97 -4.01 -6.67
CA PRO A 113 1.17 -5.34 -7.26
C PRO A 113 0.06 -5.70 -8.26
N ILE A 114 -1.16 -5.18 -8.07
CA ILE A 114 -2.26 -5.33 -9.03
C ILE A 114 -1.89 -4.61 -10.34
N ALA A 115 -1.49 -3.34 -10.26
CA ALA A 115 -1.04 -2.56 -11.41
C ALA A 115 0.17 -3.21 -12.10
N TYR A 116 1.11 -3.75 -11.34
CA TYR A 116 2.27 -4.48 -11.86
C TYR A 116 1.83 -5.74 -12.64
N ALA A 117 0.92 -6.54 -12.08
CA ALA A 117 0.38 -7.73 -12.73
C ALA A 117 -0.40 -7.40 -14.01
N PHE A 118 -1.19 -6.32 -14.02
CA PHE A 118 -1.85 -5.83 -15.22
C PHE A 118 -0.85 -5.36 -16.27
N GLY A 119 0.19 -4.61 -15.87
CA GLY A 119 1.27 -4.19 -16.76
C GLY A 119 1.98 -5.36 -17.45
N LEU A 120 2.27 -6.43 -16.70
CA LEU A 120 2.87 -7.65 -17.25
C LEU A 120 1.99 -8.38 -18.27
N ARG A 121 0.66 -8.26 -18.15
CA ARG A 121 -0.30 -8.89 -19.08
C ARG A 121 -0.48 -8.07 -20.36
N VAL A 122 -0.56 -6.75 -20.22
CA VAL A 122 -0.87 -5.84 -21.35
C VAL A 122 0.37 -5.54 -22.19
N TYR A 123 1.55 -5.39 -21.58
CA TYR A 123 2.79 -5.00 -22.26
C TYR A 123 3.76 -6.17 -22.40
N ARG A 124 3.27 -7.31 -22.92
CA ARG A 124 4.09 -8.53 -23.09
C ARG A 124 5.29 -8.33 -24.03
N ASP A 125 5.15 -7.45 -25.01
CA ASP A 125 6.12 -7.25 -26.10
C ASP A 125 6.97 -5.96 -25.96
N ASP A 126 6.79 -5.17 -24.89
CA ASP A 126 7.55 -3.93 -24.67
C ASP A 126 8.83 -4.23 -23.83
N PRO A 127 10.04 -3.82 -24.25
CA PRO A 127 11.25 -3.94 -23.42
C PRO A 127 11.14 -3.24 -22.04
N ARG A 128 10.16 -2.35 -21.83
CA ARG A 128 9.84 -1.72 -20.52
C ARG A 128 9.00 -2.59 -19.57
N ARG A 129 8.84 -3.88 -19.87
CA ARG A 129 7.99 -4.87 -19.17
C ARG A 129 8.15 -4.97 -17.63
N HIS A 130 9.25 -4.47 -17.06
CA HIS A 130 9.54 -4.58 -15.62
C HIS A 130 9.73 -3.23 -14.92
N ASP A 131 9.06 -2.17 -15.38
CA ASP A 131 9.13 -0.88 -14.69
C ASP A 131 8.26 -0.85 -13.42
N PHE A 132 8.84 -1.30 -12.31
CA PHE A 132 8.18 -1.25 -11.00
C PHE A 132 7.84 0.18 -10.56
N LEU A 133 8.66 1.18 -10.94
CA LEU A 133 8.40 2.57 -10.57
C LEU A 133 7.11 3.07 -11.22
N ARG A 134 6.81 2.64 -12.44
CA ARG A 134 5.53 2.89 -13.10
C ARG A 134 4.37 2.24 -12.34
N ALA A 135 4.48 0.97 -11.97
CA ALA A 135 3.43 0.28 -11.23
C ALA A 135 3.17 0.90 -9.85
N ARG A 136 4.24 1.30 -9.13
CA ARG A 136 4.14 2.04 -7.86
C ARG A 136 3.41 3.37 -8.05
N ARG A 137 3.79 4.16 -9.07
CA ARG A 137 3.10 5.42 -9.38
C ARG A 137 1.61 5.21 -9.65
N GLN A 138 1.26 4.20 -10.44
CA GLN A 138 -0.13 3.85 -10.72
C GLN A 138 -0.88 3.43 -9.45
N GLY A 139 -0.23 2.65 -8.58
CA GLY A 139 -0.77 2.27 -7.28
C GLY A 139 -1.09 3.49 -6.40
N TYR A 140 -0.18 4.45 -6.30
CA TYR A 140 -0.42 5.70 -5.57
C TYR A 140 -1.50 6.57 -6.20
N LEU A 141 -1.57 6.63 -7.53
CA LEU A 141 -2.60 7.37 -8.23
C LEU A 141 -3.99 6.78 -7.97
N VAL A 142 -4.13 5.45 -7.99
CA VAL A 142 -5.36 4.75 -7.59
C VAL A 142 -5.68 5.02 -6.13
N ALA A 143 -4.70 4.96 -5.23
CA ALA A 143 -4.90 5.25 -3.83
C ALA A 143 -5.40 6.67 -3.59
N LEU A 144 -4.78 7.67 -4.23
CA LEU A 144 -5.20 9.07 -4.17
C LEU A 144 -6.63 9.27 -4.68
N VAL A 145 -7.00 8.61 -5.78
CA VAL A 145 -8.39 8.66 -6.29
C VAL A 145 -9.36 8.09 -5.27
N LEU A 146 -9.10 6.89 -4.74
CA LEU A 146 -9.98 6.25 -3.77
C LEU A 146 -10.12 7.07 -2.48
N VAL A 147 -9.00 7.58 -1.97
CA VAL A 147 -8.96 8.44 -0.79
C VAL A 147 -9.67 9.78 -1.03
N ALA A 148 -9.49 10.39 -2.21
CA ALA A 148 -10.18 11.63 -2.56
C ALA A 148 -11.68 11.42 -2.75
N LEU A 149 -12.11 10.30 -3.33
CA LEU A 149 -13.53 9.92 -3.38
C LEU A 149 -14.11 9.74 -1.98
N PHE A 150 -13.37 9.06 -1.09
CA PHE A 150 -13.77 8.89 0.31
C PHE A 150 -13.89 10.24 1.03
N LEU A 151 -12.94 11.15 0.80
CA LEU A 151 -12.97 12.51 1.33
C LEU A 151 -14.17 13.31 0.80
N LEU A 152 -14.41 13.30 -0.52
CA LEU A 152 -15.57 13.96 -1.12
C LEU A 152 -16.89 13.40 -0.56
N ASN A 153 -16.93 12.10 -0.29
CA ASN A 153 -18.08 11.45 0.33
C ASN A 153 -18.28 11.89 1.78
N SER A 154 -17.20 12.02 2.57
CA SER A 154 -17.31 12.43 3.98
C SER A 154 -17.80 13.86 4.13
N ILE A 155 -17.44 14.76 3.21
CA ILE A 155 -17.96 16.14 3.17
C ILE A 155 -19.31 16.26 2.45
N GLN A 156 -19.90 15.15 2.00
CA GLN A 156 -21.18 15.09 1.25
C GLN A 156 -21.19 15.90 -0.06
N VAL A 157 -20.01 16.17 -0.63
CA VAL A 157 -19.84 16.86 -1.93
C VAL A 157 -19.66 15.85 -3.08
N LEU A 158 -19.69 14.55 -2.76
CA LEU A 158 -19.59 13.50 -3.77
C LEU A 158 -20.85 13.49 -4.64
N SER A 159 -20.71 14.06 -5.83
CA SER A 159 -21.63 13.88 -6.95
C SER A 159 -21.01 12.94 -7.97
N ALA A 160 -21.85 12.30 -8.80
CA ALA A 160 -21.37 11.49 -9.92
C ALA A 160 -20.43 12.28 -10.83
N VAL A 161 -20.71 13.58 -11.04
CA VAL A 161 -19.88 14.49 -11.83
C VAL A 161 -18.50 14.68 -11.20
N ASN A 162 -18.43 14.99 -9.89
CA ASN A 162 -17.16 15.20 -9.20
C ASN A 162 -16.32 13.92 -9.17
N GLY A 163 -16.95 12.76 -8.97
CA GLY A 163 -16.28 11.46 -8.99
C GLY A 163 -15.71 11.12 -10.36
N VAL A 164 -16.50 11.29 -11.44
CA VAL A 164 -16.04 11.06 -12.81
C VAL A 164 -14.91 12.03 -13.17
N LEU A 165 -15.06 13.31 -12.84
CA LEU A 165 -14.05 14.33 -13.11
C LEU A 165 -12.70 13.97 -12.46
N LEU A 166 -12.72 13.55 -11.20
CA LEU A 166 -11.52 13.11 -10.48
C LEU A 166 -10.83 11.93 -11.18
N VAL A 167 -11.60 10.92 -11.62
CA VAL A 167 -11.07 9.78 -12.37
C VAL A 167 -10.46 10.23 -13.69
N VAL A 168 -11.13 11.12 -14.43
CA VAL A 168 -10.63 11.69 -15.69
C VAL A 168 -9.32 12.44 -15.48
N ILE A 169 -9.23 13.30 -14.46
CA ILE A 169 -8.00 14.01 -14.10
C ILE A 169 -6.88 13.01 -13.83
N ALA A 170 -7.15 11.96 -13.07
CA ALA A 170 -6.17 10.95 -12.73
C ALA A 170 -5.66 10.18 -13.98
N ILE A 171 -6.56 9.83 -14.90
CA ILE A 171 -6.20 9.24 -16.19
C ILE A 171 -5.33 10.20 -17.01
N LEU A 172 -5.72 11.47 -17.11
CA LEU A 172 -4.95 12.49 -17.83
C LEU A 172 -3.55 12.69 -17.23
N CYS A 173 -3.43 12.69 -15.91
CA CYS A 173 -2.15 12.74 -15.22
C CYS A 173 -1.26 11.55 -15.60
N GLU A 174 -1.79 10.33 -15.64
CA GLU A 174 -1.01 9.15 -16.04
C GLU A 174 -0.62 9.23 -17.52
N VAL A 175 -1.54 9.63 -18.42
CA VAL A 175 -1.25 9.80 -19.85
C VAL A 175 -0.15 10.85 -20.07
N PHE A 176 -0.24 11.98 -19.36
CA PHE A 176 0.77 13.04 -19.41
C PHE A 176 2.13 12.61 -18.87
N MET A 177 2.17 11.77 -17.83
CA MET A 177 3.43 11.20 -17.33
C MET A 177 4.03 10.20 -18.33
N LEU A 178 3.19 9.44 -19.04
CA LEU A 178 3.65 8.51 -20.08
C LEU A 178 4.19 9.24 -21.31
N SER A 179 3.58 10.37 -21.71
CA SER A 179 4.05 11.15 -22.85
C SER A 179 5.41 11.80 -22.64
N ARG A 180 5.83 11.99 -21.38
CA ARG A 180 7.16 12.50 -21.00
C ARG A 180 8.22 11.40 -20.78
N GLY A 181 7.93 10.15 -21.13
CA GLY A 181 8.85 9.02 -20.93
C GLY A 181 10.23 9.19 -21.59
N ARG A 182 11.30 8.99 -20.80
CA ARG A 182 12.73 9.23 -21.11
C ARG A 182 13.19 8.85 -22.53
N PRO A 183 14.13 9.62 -23.15
CA PRO A 183 14.84 9.21 -24.35
C PRO A 183 15.61 7.90 -24.10
N LEU A 184 15.67 7.02 -25.10
CA LEU A 184 16.50 5.82 -25.06
C LEU A 184 17.97 6.22 -24.79
N PRO A 185 18.74 5.41 -24.03
CA PRO A 185 20.19 5.59 -23.95
C PRO A 185 20.73 5.57 -25.38
N ALA A 186 21.52 6.58 -25.74
CA ALA A 186 22.18 6.62 -27.04
C ALA A 186 22.94 5.31 -27.26
N PRO A 187 22.87 4.71 -28.47
CA PRO A 187 23.63 3.50 -28.76
C PRO A 187 25.11 3.75 -28.43
N PRO A 188 25.84 2.76 -27.90
CA PRO A 188 27.25 2.90 -27.61
C PRO A 188 27.93 3.36 -28.90
N VAL A 189 28.58 4.53 -28.85
CA VAL A 189 29.42 5.01 -29.93
C VAL A 189 30.43 3.91 -30.18
N SER A 190 30.28 3.21 -31.30
CA SER A 190 31.29 2.27 -31.77
C SER A 190 32.55 3.09 -31.95
N ALA A 191 33.50 2.95 -31.02
CA ALA A 191 34.84 3.49 -31.17
C ALA A 191 35.39 2.89 -32.48
N GLY A 192 35.37 3.72 -33.52
CA GLY A 192 36.01 3.43 -34.79
C GLY A 192 37.48 3.17 -34.54
N ARG A 193 37.98 2.14 -35.23
CA ARG A 193 39.37 1.71 -35.30
C ARG A 193 40.32 2.85 -35.60
#